data_AF-A0A7G7VL49-F1
#
_entry.id   AF-A0A7G7VL49-F1
#
_cell.length_a   1.000
_cell.length_b   1.000
_cell.length_c   1.000
_cell.angle_alpha   90.00
_cell.angle_beta   90.00
_cell.angle_gamma   90.00
#
_symmetry.space_group_name_H-M   'P 1'
#
loop_
_entity.id
_entity.type
_entity.pdbx_description
1 polymer ?
#
loop_
_entity_poly.entity_id
_entity_poly.type
_entity_poly.pdbx_seq_one_letter_code
_entity_poly.pdbx_strand_id
1 'polypeptide(L)' 'MSLAVHLNPRDAKLFKKHAARSGMTLSAFAAAAMRERMEDELDRQAYEEAMAEFRKNPITYTLEEVEKELGLA' A
#
# COMPACT_ATOMS: atom_id res chain seq x y z
N MET A 1 -18.82 4.22 14.84
CA MET A 1 -18.41 5.60 14.49
C MET A 1 -18.88 5.86 13.06
N SER A 2 -19.46 7.03 12.78
CA SER A 2 -19.92 7.40 11.44
C SER A 2 -19.14 8.62 10.93
N LEU A 3 -18.81 8.61 9.63
CA LEU A 3 -18.13 9.71 8.93
C LEU A 3 -19.04 10.15 7.78
N ALA A 4 -19.31 11.44 7.68
CA ALA A 4 -20.02 12.02 6.54
C ALA A 4 -19.00 12.62 5.55
N VAL A 5 -19.13 12.24 4.27
CA VAL A 5 -18.31 12.79 3.19
C VAL A 5 -19.24 13.41 2.17
N HIS A 6 -18.99 14.66 1.81
CA HIS A 6 -19.73 15.34 0.77
C HIS A 6 -19.21 14.93 -0.61
N LEU A 7 -20.11 14.42 -1.44
CA LEU A 7 -19.84 14.04 -2.82
C LEU A 7 -20.80 14.82 -3.73
N ASN A 8 -20.30 15.26 -4.88
CA ASN A 8 -21.21 15.75 -5.92
C ASN A 8 -22.05 14.57 -6.47
N PRO A 9 -23.19 14.84 -7.13
CA PRO A 9 -24.08 13.79 -7.61
C PRO A 9 -23.43 12.82 -8.61
N ARG A 10 -22.47 13.30 -9.40
CA ARG A 10 -21.77 12.50 -10.41
C ARG A 10 -20.86 11.46 -9.75
N ASP A 11 -20.04 11.90 -8.79
CA ASP A 11 -19.08 11.04 -8.07
C ASP A 11 -19.82 10.04 -7.18
N ALA A 12 -20.89 10.48 -6.51
CA ALA A 12 -21.74 9.60 -5.73
C ALA A 12 -22.32 8.45 -6.59
N LYS A 13 -22.74 8.73 -7.82
CA LYS A 13 -23.23 7.71 -8.75
C LYS A 13 -22.11 6.77 -9.21
N LEU A 14 -20.94 7.33 -9.53
CA LEU A 14 -19.79 6.56 -10.00
C LEU A 14 -19.27 5.61 -8.92
N PHE A 15 -19.05 6.11 -7.71
CA PHE A 15 -18.52 5.32 -6.60
C PHE A 15 -19.50 4.22 -6.17
N LYS A 16 -20.81 4.51 -6.12
CA LYS A 16 -21.82 3.48 -5.85
C LYS A 16 -21.79 2.37 -6.90
N LYS A 17 -21.70 2.72 -8.19
CA LYS A 17 -21.64 1.73 -9.28
C LYS A 17 -20.36 0.90 -9.23
N HIS A 18 -19.24 1.51 -8.85
CA HIS A 18 -17.97 0.81 -8.71
C HIS A 18 -17.99 -0.15 -7.51
N ALA A 19 -18.38 0.33 -6.32
CA ALA A 19 -18.48 -0.50 -5.13
C ALA A 19 -19.42 -1.70 -5.33
N ALA A 20 -20.59 -1.47 -5.96
CA ALA A 20 -21.54 -2.54 -6.27
C ALA A 20 -20.99 -3.61 -7.22
N ARG A 21 -20.10 -3.23 -8.16
CA ARG A 21 -19.44 -4.19 -9.07
C ARG A 21 -18.52 -5.14 -8.32
N SER A 22 -17.90 -4.66 -7.24
CA SER A 22 -17.02 -5.43 -6.37
C SER A 22 -17.79 -6.12 -5.23
N GLY A 23 -19.12 -6.06 -5.21
CA GLY A 23 -19.95 -6.63 -4.14
C GLY A 23 -19.82 -5.88 -2.79
N MET A 24 -19.28 -4.66 -2.80
CA MET A 24 -19.02 -3.87 -1.60
C MET A 24 -20.03 -2.73 -1.43
N THR A 25 -20.26 -2.33 -0.18
CA THR A 25 -20.95 -1.06 0.10
C THR A 25 -20.04 0.12 -0.19
N LEU A 26 -20.61 1.30 -0.41
CA LEU A 26 -19.83 2.52 -0.61
C LEU A 26 -18.91 2.84 0.59
N SER A 27 -19.39 2.58 1.82
CA SER A 27 -18.60 2.80 3.03
C SER A 27 -17.45 1.81 3.16
N ALA A 28 -17.66 0.54 2.82
CA ALA A 28 -16.60 -0.47 2.82
C ALA A 28 -15.52 -0.13 1.79
N PHE A 29 -15.94 0.27 0.58
CA PHE A 29 -15.02 0.73 -0.46
C PHE A 29 -14.21 1.96 -0.01
N ALA A 30 -14.86 2.96 0.58
CA ALA A 30 -14.17 4.15 1.08
C ALA A 30 -13.16 3.83 2.19
N ALA A 31 -13.51 2.93 3.11
CA ALA A 31 -12.60 2.49 4.17
C ALA A 31 -11.40 1.71 3.62
N ALA A 32 -11.61 0.85 2.63
CA ALA A 32 -10.53 0.12 1.96
C ALA A 32 -9.58 1.08 1.23
N ALA A 33 -10.12 2.00 0.43
CA ALA A 33 -9.32 2.98 -0.30
C ALA A 33 -8.51 3.90 0.63
N MET A 34 -9.09 4.30 1.77
CA MET A 34 -8.34 5.08 2.79
C MET A 34 -7.19 4.27 3.38
N ARG A 35 -7.39 2.98 3.66
CA ARG A 35 -6.34 2.11 4.19
C ARG A 35 -5.23 1.90 3.17
N GLU A 36 -5.58 1.59 1.92
CA GLU A 36 -4.64 1.39 0.82
C GLU A 36 -3.75 2.62 0.63
N ARG A 37 -4.33 3.83 0.62
CA ARG A 37 -3.54 5.07 0.55
C ARG A 37 -2.58 5.18 1.75
N MET A 38 -3.03 4.84 2.96
CA MET A 38 -2.15 4.89 4.14
C MET A 38 -0.99 3.90 4.02
N GLU A 39 -1.25 2.69 3.52
CA GLU A 39 -0.24 1.66 3.27
C GLU A 39 0.78 2.12 2.22
N ASP A 40 0.32 2.70 1.09
CA ASP A 40 1.20 3.25 0.05
C ASP A 40 2.18 4.30 0.60
N GLU A 41 1.73 5.13 1.55
CA GLU A 41 2.61 6.12 2.18
C GLU A 41 3.63 5.51 3.13
N LEU A 42 3.22 4.50 3.91
CA LEU A 42 4.12 3.79 4.81
C LEU A 42 5.16 2.99 4.01
N ASP A 43 4.74 2.29 2.97
CA ASP A 43 5.61 1.54 2.05
C ASP A 43 6.62 2.48 1.37
N ARG A 44 6.17 3.66 0.95
CA ARG A 44 7.05 4.68 0.38
C ARG A 44 8.09 5.15 1.40
N GLN A 45 7.70 5.43 2.64
CA GLN A 45 8.64 5.85 3.68
C GLN A 45 9.67 4.75 3.97
N ALA A 46 9.22 3.51 4.14
CA ALA A 46 10.09 2.36 4.36
C ALA A 46 11.09 2.18 3.21
N TYR A 47 10.66 2.35 1.96
CA TYR A 47 11.54 2.34 0.80
C TYR A 47 12.56 3.47 0.84
N GLU A 48 12.15 4.71 1.11
CA GLU A 48 13.04 5.87 1.16
C GLU A 48 14.12 5.69 2.23
N GLU A 49 13.76 5.18 3.41
CA GLU A 49 14.69 4.85 4.50
C GLU A 49 15.67 3.75 4.12
N ALA A 50 15.17 2.59 3.67
CA ALA A 50 16.01 1.45 3.27
C ALA A 50 16.97 1.82 2.13
N MET A 51 16.52 2.62 1.15
CA MET A 51 17.37 3.10 0.07
C MET A 51 18.41 4.11 0.53
N ALA A 52 18.09 4.96 1.51
CA ALA A 52 19.07 5.88 2.08
C ALA A 52 20.18 5.12 2.82
N GLU A 53 19.83 4.06 3.55
CA GLU A 53 20.81 3.18 4.21
C GLU A 53 21.65 2.42 3.19
N PHE A 54 21.03 1.81 2.19
CA PHE A 54 21.74 1.10 1.12
C PHE A 54 22.70 2.03 0.36
N ARG A 55 22.29 3.26 0.04
CA ARG A 55 23.17 4.23 -0.64
C ARG A 55 24.40 4.63 0.18
N LYS A 56 24.32 4.56 1.52
CA LYS A 56 25.49 4.80 2.39
C LYS A 56 26.46 3.62 2.36
N ASN A 57 25.96 2.39 2.17
CA ASN A 57 26.77 1.19 2.08
C ASN A 57 26.21 0.20 1.04
N PRO A 58 26.48 0.42 -0.27
CA PRO A 58 25.79 -0.28 -1.35
C PRO A 58 26.39 -1.67 -1.62
N ILE A 59 26.49 -2.50 -0.58
CA ILE A 59 26.96 -3.88 -0.70
C ILE A 59 25.78 -4.74 -1.14
N THR A 60 26.00 -5.54 -2.17
CA THR A 60 25.05 -6.53 -2.67
C THR A 60 25.68 -7.91 -2.60
N TYR A 61 24.87 -8.91 -2.30
CA TYR A 61 25.29 -10.30 -2.25
C TYR A 61 24.54 -11.10 -3.32
N THR A 62 25.23 -12.06 -3.91
CA THR A 62 24.62 -13.10 -4.71
C THR A 62 23.83 -14.06 -3.81
N LEU A 63 22.91 -14.84 -4.41
CA LEU A 63 22.16 -15.84 -3.66
C LEU A 63 23.08 -16.85 -2.96
N GLU A 64 24.13 -17.33 -3.65
CA GLU A 64 25.11 -18.28 -3.11
C GLU A 64 25.86 -17.74 -1.88
N GLU A 65 26.24 -16.45 -1.91
CA GLU A 65 26.90 -15.79 -0.78
C GLU A 65 25.98 -15.69 0.44
N VAL A 66 24.70 -15.34 0.21
CA VAL A 66 23.69 -15.26 1.28
C VAL A 66 23.37 -16.64 1.86
N GLU A 67 23.21 -17.67 1.01
CA GLU A 67 22.96 -19.05 1.46
C GLU A 67 24.11 -19.57 2.33
N LYS A 68 25.35 -19.27 1.95
CA LYS A 68 26.53 -19.62 2.73
C LYS A 68 26.60 -18.86 4.06
N GLU A 69 26.29 -17.55 4.05
CA GLU A 69 26.28 -16.72 5.26
C GLU A 69 25.21 -17.17 6.27
N LEU A 70 24.05 -17.63 5.77
CA LEU A 70 22.93 -18.12 6.58
C LEU A 70 23.01 -19.61 6.94
N GLY A 71 24.01 -20.34 6.46
CA GLY A 71 24.18 -21.77 6.73
C GLY A 71 23.13 -22.67 6.06
N LEU A 72 22.63 -22.24 4.90
CA LEU A 72 21.64 -22.96 4.09
C LEU A 72 22.30 -23.86 3.02
N ALA A 73 23.62 -23.79 2.88
CA ALA A 73 24.46 -24.57 1.95
C ALA A 73 25.63 -25.27 2.67
#